data_AF-K1QMC0-F1
#
_entry.id   AF-K1QMC0-F1
#
_cell.length_a   1.000
_cell.length_b   1.000
_cell.length_c   1.000
_cell.angle_alpha   90.00
_cell.angle_beta   90.00
_cell.angle_gamma   90.00
#
_symmetry.space_group_name_H-M   'P 1'
#
loop_
_entity.id
_entity.type
_entity.pdbx_description
1 polymer ?
#
loop_
_entity_poly.entity_id
_entity_poly.type
_entity_poly.pdbx_seq_one_letter_code
_entity_poly.pdbx_strand_id
1 'polypeptide(L)'
;MSLALFQVECCGVASYQDWVKNEYYNCTTDNPSPLACSVPYSCCRKQDSITSGLPNILCGKNVLKAGGDLSLIYTIGCVEMFLSLAETELPIVGGIVIGFAVPLVLAWEVLALLNLP
;
A
#
# COMPACT_ATOMS: atom_id res chain seq x y z
N MET A 1 2.95 -11.56 -17.73
CA MET A 1 2.16 -10.39 -17.33
C MET A 1 1.02 -10.87 -16.43
N SER A 2 1.34 -11.31 -15.22
CA SER A 2 0.32 -11.71 -14.26
C SER A 2 -0.12 -10.45 -13.53
N LEU A 3 -1.35 -10.01 -13.81
CA LEU A 3 -2.06 -9.02 -13.00
C LEU A 3 -2.29 -9.63 -11.62
N ALA A 4 -1.27 -9.58 -10.76
CA ALA A 4 -1.45 -9.81 -9.34
C ALA A 4 -2.36 -8.68 -8.85
N LEU A 5 -3.61 -9.04 -8.51
CA LEU A 5 -4.46 -8.22 -7.67
C LEU A 5 -3.58 -7.70 -6.53
N PHE A 6 -3.35 -6.39 -6.48
CA PHE A 6 -2.44 -5.72 -5.55
C PHE A 6 -2.45 -6.41 -4.17
N GLN A 7 -1.43 -7.21 -3.87
CA GLN A 7 -1.11 -7.58 -2.50
C GLN A 7 -0.51 -6.32 -1.87
N VAL A 8 -1.39 -5.40 -1.49
CA VAL A 8 -0.97 -4.19 -0.80
C VAL A 8 -0.52 -4.58 0.61
N GLU A 9 0.76 -4.43 0.88
CA GLU A 9 1.37 -4.73 2.17
C GLU A 9 1.09 -3.60 3.20
N CYS A 10 -0.16 -3.18 3.26
CA CYS A 10 -0.65 -2.07 4.08
C CYS A 10 -2.03 -2.36 4.67
N CYS A 11 -2.44 -1.55 5.65
CA CYS A 11 -3.75 -1.62 6.26
C CYS A 11 -4.27 -0.22 6.59
N GLY A 12 -5.50 0.07 6.18
CA GLY A 12 -6.11 1.38 6.41
C GLY A 12 -5.55 2.47 5.49
N VAL A 13 -5.95 3.72 5.74
CA VAL A 13 -5.57 4.84 4.87
C VAL A 13 -4.22 5.39 5.29
N ALA A 14 -4.15 5.90 6.52
CA ALA A 14 -2.93 6.35 7.17
C ALA A 14 -2.40 5.28 8.14
N SER A 15 -3.27 4.49 8.76
CA SER A 15 -2.88 3.40 9.65
C SER A 15 -3.98 2.36 9.79
N TYR A 16 -3.62 1.16 10.26
CA TYR A 16 -4.58 0.11 10.63
C TYR A 16 -5.64 0.59 11.64
N GLN A 17 -5.34 1.62 12.44
CA GLN A 17 -6.28 2.21 13.40
C GLN A 17 -7.43 2.97 12.76
N ASP A 18 -7.35 3.33 11.48
CA ASP A 18 -8.44 4.02 10.77
C ASP A 18 -9.73 3.19 10.77
N TRP A 19 -9.61 1.86 10.89
CA TRP A 19 -10.76 0.96 10.99
C TRP A 19 -11.63 1.23 12.22
N VAL A 20 -11.11 1.83 13.30
CA VAL A 20 -11.93 2.22 14.47
C VAL A 20 -13.03 3.23 14.08
N LYS A 21 -12.79 4.04 13.03
CA LYS A 21 -13.76 5.04 12.55
C LYS A 21 -14.91 4.42 11.76
N ASN A 22 -14.77 3.16 11.31
CA ASN A 22 -15.80 2.46 10.56
C ASN A 22 -16.83 1.84 11.52
N GLU A 23 -18.12 2.04 11.25
CA GLU A 23 -19.22 1.55 12.11
C GLU A 23 -19.14 0.03 12.40
N TYR A 24 -18.72 -0.79 11.44
CA TYR A 24 -18.63 -2.24 11.61
C TYR A 24 -17.42 -2.69 12.44
N TYR A 25 -16.34 -1.90 12.44
CA TYR A 25 -15.07 -2.26 13.09
C TYR A 25 -14.81 -1.44 14.36
N ASN A 26 -15.65 -0.43 14.61
CA ASN A 26 -15.58 0.45 15.76
C ASN A 26 -15.55 -0.35 17.08
N CYS A 27 -14.69 0.08 18.00
CA CYS A 27 -14.44 -0.57 19.28
C CYS A 27 -15.43 -0.23 20.41
N THR A 28 -16.48 0.54 20.13
CA THR A 28 -17.49 0.92 21.11
C THR A 28 -18.17 -0.30 21.73
N THR A 29 -18.50 -0.21 23.02
CA THR A 29 -19.15 -1.28 23.78
C THR A 29 -20.53 -1.63 23.23
N ASP A 30 -21.20 -0.66 22.61
CA ASP A 30 -22.55 -0.81 22.08
C ASP A 30 -22.57 -1.34 20.64
N ASN A 31 -21.39 -1.58 20.04
CA ASN A 31 -21.31 -2.09 18.68
C ASN A 31 -21.70 -3.59 18.64
N PRO A 32 -22.82 -3.97 18.00
CA PRO A 32 -23.25 -5.37 17.91
C PRO A 32 -22.44 -6.15 16.86
N SER A 33 -21.57 -5.48 16.10
CA SER A 33 -20.82 -6.10 15.01
C SER A 33 -19.91 -7.22 15.52
N PRO A 34 -19.95 -8.42 14.90
CA PRO A 34 -19.01 -9.50 15.23
C PRO A 34 -17.55 -9.16 14.83
N LEU A 35 -17.37 -8.09 14.05
CA LEU A 35 -16.10 -7.56 13.57
C LEU A 35 -15.63 -6.34 14.39
N ALA A 36 -16.32 -5.99 15.47
CA ALA A 36 -15.90 -4.90 16.35
C ALA A 36 -14.45 -5.09 16.83
N CYS A 37 -13.69 -3.99 16.93
CA CYS A 37 -12.26 -3.98 17.24
C CYS A 37 -11.38 -4.87 16.35
N SER A 38 -11.75 -5.02 15.08
CA SER A 38 -11.02 -5.87 14.14
C SER A 38 -10.62 -5.07 12.90
N VAL A 39 -9.78 -5.66 12.05
CA VAL A 39 -9.49 -5.15 10.71
C VAL A 39 -9.95 -6.16 9.66
N PRO A 40 -10.25 -5.73 8.42
CA PRO A 40 -10.64 -6.67 7.36
C PRO A 40 -9.50 -7.61 6.99
N TYR A 41 -9.87 -8.73 6.36
CA TYR A 41 -8.96 -9.76 5.87
C TYR A 41 -7.83 -9.23 4.97
N SER A 42 -8.09 -8.18 4.20
CA SER A 42 -7.08 -7.55 3.34
C SER A 42 -5.87 -7.01 4.09
N CYS A 43 -5.99 -6.75 5.40
CA CYS A 43 -4.89 -6.30 6.25
C CYS A 43 -3.98 -7.43 6.74
N CYS A 44 -4.34 -8.69 6.53
CA CYS A 44 -3.59 -9.84 7.04
C CYS A 44 -2.34 -10.13 6.20
N ARG A 45 -1.19 -10.32 6.88
CA ARG A 45 0.10 -10.65 6.24
C ARG A 45 0.08 -12.03 5.61
N LYS A 46 -0.48 -13.00 6.34
CA LYS A 46 -0.70 -14.34 5.85
C LYS A 46 -2.18 -14.49 5.54
N GLN A 47 -2.45 -14.79 4.29
CA GLN A 47 -3.75 -15.25 3.85
C GLN A 47 -3.90 -16.70 4.32
N ASP A 48 -4.06 -16.88 5.63
CA ASP A 48 -4.23 -18.19 6.25
C ASP A 48 -5.45 -18.85 5.63
N SER A 49 -5.28 -20.02 5.03
CA SER A 49 -6.39 -20.80 4.51
C SER A 49 -6.84 -21.81 5.55
N ILE A 50 -8.12 -21.78 5.92
CA ILE A 50 -8.72 -22.72 6.89
C ILE A 50 -8.79 -24.12 6.25
N THR A 51 -8.95 -24.16 4.92
CA THR A 51 -8.92 -25.35 4.06
C THR A 51 -8.40 -24.90 2.69
N SER A 52 -7.78 -25.77 1.90
CA SER A 52 -7.22 -25.45 0.58
C SER A 52 -8.16 -24.54 -0.25
N GLY A 53 -7.80 -23.26 -0.37
CA GLY A 53 -8.56 -22.26 -1.14
C GLY A 53 -9.62 -21.46 -0.37
N LEU A 54 -9.88 -21.72 0.92
CA LEU A 54 -10.82 -20.95 1.74
C LEU A 54 -10.09 -19.98 2.70
N PRO A 55 -10.17 -18.66 2.47
CA PRO A 55 -9.45 -17.67 3.26
C PRO A 55 -10.02 -17.52 4.68
N ASN A 56 -9.15 -17.34 5.67
CA ASN A 56 -9.50 -17.00 7.05
C ASN A 56 -9.86 -15.52 7.17
N ILE A 57 -11.13 -15.18 6.96
CA ILE A 57 -11.63 -13.81 7.09
C ILE A 57 -11.52 -13.22 8.51
N LEU A 58 -11.20 -14.03 9.52
CA LEU A 58 -11.12 -13.63 10.93
C LEU A 58 -9.69 -13.43 11.46
N CYS A 59 -8.66 -13.44 10.60
CA CYS A 59 -7.28 -13.23 11.05
C CYS A 59 -7.09 -11.88 11.77
N GLY A 60 -7.76 -10.81 11.33
CA GLY A 60 -7.67 -9.48 11.94
C GLY A 60 -8.57 -9.28 13.17
N LYS A 61 -9.12 -10.35 13.76
CA LYS A 61 -10.08 -10.24 14.86
C LYS A 61 -9.42 -9.73 16.15
N ASN A 62 -10.05 -8.75 16.80
CA ASN A 62 -9.60 -8.16 18.08
C ASN A 62 -8.21 -7.47 18.05
N VAL A 63 -7.57 -7.30 16.89
CA VAL A 63 -6.23 -6.69 16.81
C VAL A 63 -6.20 -5.22 17.25
N LEU A 64 -7.36 -4.54 17.26
CA LEU A 64 -7.49 -3.16 17.73
C LEU A 64 -7.70 -3.06 19.24
N LYS A 65 -7.91 -4.18 19.96
CA LYS A 65 -8.00 -4.19 21.43
C LYS A 65 -6.60 -4.07 22.06
N ALA A 66 -6.56 -3.63 23.30
CA ALA A 66 -5.33 -3.68 24.10
C ALA A 66 -4.82 -5.13 24.19
N GLY A 67 -3.56 -5.35 23.77
CA GLY A 67 -2.96 -6.68 23.70
C GLY A 67 -3.30 -7.48 22.43
N GLY A 68 -3.90 -6.86 21.41
CA GLY A 68 -4.09 -7.47 20.10
C GLY A 68 -2.76 -7.85 19.42
N ASP A 69 -2.75 -8.96 18.68
CA ASP A 69 -1.56 -9.44 17.99
C ASP A 69 -1.36 -8.69 16.65
N LEU A 70 -0.47 -7.71 16.65
CA LEU A 70 -0.13 -6.92 15.46
C LEU A 70 0.77 -7.68 14.48
N SER A 71 1.34 -8.82 14.86
CA SER A 71 2.21 -9.60 13.97
C SER A 71 1.44 -10.25 12.81
N LEU A 72 0.12 -10.41 12.97
CA LEU A 72 -0.78 -10.99 11.98
C LEU A 72 -1.12 -10.01 10.83
N ILE A 73 -0.97 -8.70 11.06
CA ILE A 73 -1.45 -7.67 10.14
C ILE A 73 -0.35 -6.71 9.67
N TYR A 74 -0.60 -6.06 8.54
CA TYR A 74 0.15 -4.87 8.14
C TYR A 74 -0.29 -3.68 9.02
N THR A 75 0.68 -2.91 9.49
CA THR A 75 0.43 -1.74 10.37
C THR A 75 0.60 -0.41 9.64
N ILE A 76 1.31 -0.42 8.51
CA ILE A 76 1.55 0.74 7.65
C ILE A 76 0.28 1.10 6.88
N GLY A 77 -0.04 2.39 6.77
CA GLY A 77 -1.16 2.88 5.97
C GLY A 77 -0.90 2.79 4.46
N CYS A 78 -1.94 2.59 3.67
CA CYS A 78 -1.79 2.42 2.23
C CYS A 78 -1.34 3.70 1.51
N VAL A 79 -1.72 4.88 2.02
CA VAL A 79 -1.24 6.15 1.46
C VAL A 79 0.24 6.33 1.76
N GLU A 80 0.67 6.04 2.99
CA GLU A 80 2.07 6.13 3.40
C GLU A 80 2.96 5.16 2.64
N MET A 81 2.50 3.92 2.42
CA MET A 81 3.20 2.93 1.58
C MET A 81 3.35 3.40 0.12
N PHE A 82 2.31 4.01 -0.44
CA PHE A 82 2.37 4.51 -1.80
C PHE A 82 3.32 5.71 -1.93
N LEU A 83 3.28 6.63 -0.96
CA LEU A 83 4.18 7.77 -0.93
C LEU A 83 5.64 7.34 -0.76
N SER A 84 5.93 6.39 0.13
CA SER A 84 7.30 5.89 0.32
C SER A 84 7.86 5.21 -0.93
N LEU A 85 7.03 4.46 -1.65
CA LEU A 85 7.39 3.87 -2.94
C LEU A 85 7.66 4.97 -3.99
N ALA A 86 6.79 5.99 -4.04
CA ALA A 86 6.96 7.11 -4.96
C ALA A 86 8.26 7.87 -4.67
N GLU A 87 8.56 8.19 -3.41
CA GLU A 87 9.79 8.89 -3.01
C GLU A 87 11.06 8.07 -3.32
N THR A 88 10.98 6.74 -3.34
CA THR A 88 12.13 5.87 -3.57
C THR A 88 12.43 5.69 -5.06
N GLU A 89 11.40 5.49 -5.88
CA GLU A 89 11.56 5.16 -7.31
C GLU A 89 11.57 6.40 -8.22
N LEU A 90 10.82 7.45 -7.85
CA LEU A 90 10.69 8.66 -8.67
C LEU A 90 12.04 9.38 -8.89
N PRO A 91 12.96 9.49 -7.91
CA PRO A 91 14.27 10.12 -8.15
C PRO A 91 15.11 9.34 -9.15
N ILE A 92 15.05 8.01 -9.12
CA ILE A 92 15.81 7.14 -10.02
C ILE A 92 15.28 7.27 -11.45
N VAL A 93 13.97 7.11 -11.63
CA VAL A 93 13.31 7.26 -12.94
C VAL A 93 13.47 8.68 -13.47
N GLY A 94 13.27 9.69 -12.61
CA GLY A 94 13.47 11.09 -12.95
C GLY A 94 14.90 11.39 -13.39
N GLY A 95 15.90 10.85 -12.67
CA GLY A 95 17.31 10.99 -13.02
C GLY A 95 17.64 10.38 -14.39
N ILE A 96 17.11 9.19 -14.70
CA ILE A 96 17.29 8.54 -16.00
C ILE A 96 16.68 9.40 -17.11
N VAL A 97 15.43 9.86 -16.95
CA VAL A 97 14.74 10.67 -17.95
C VAL A 97 15.48 11.98 -18.21
N ILE A 98 15.88 12.70 -17.15
CA ILE A 98 16.65 13.95 -17.28
C ILE A 98 18.01 13.69 -17.93
N GLY A 99 18.68 12.59 -17.55
CA GLY A 99 19.97 12.19 -18.09
C GLY A 99 19.95 11.91 -19.60
N PHE A 100 18.83 11.46 -20.15
CA PHE A 100 18.65 11.31 -21.60
C PHE A 100 18.11 12.59 -22.26
N ALA A 101 17.14 13.26 -21.65
CA ALA A 101 16.46 14.40 -22.25
C ALA A 101 17.41 15.59 -22.48
N VAL A 102 18.23 15.95 -21.48
CA VAL A 102 19.14 17.10 -21.57
C VAL A 102 20.16 16.98 -22.72
N PRO A 103 20.96 15.90 -22.83
CA PRO A 103 21.92 15.79 -23.93
C PRO A 103 21.25 15.68 -25.30
N LEU A 104 20.07 15.06 -25.40
CA LEU A 104 19.32 15.00 -26.67
C LEU A 104 18.84 16.38 -27.13
N VAL A 105 18.34 17.21 -26.20
CA VAL A 105 17.91 18.59 -26.50
C VAL A 105 19.12 19.44 -26.91
N LEU A 106 20.22 19.37 -26.16
CA LEU A 106 21.44 20.11 -26.49
C LEU A 106 22.04 19.66 -27.84
N ALA A 107 22.05 18.37 -28.12
CA ALA A 107 22.53 17.84 -29.40
C ALA A 107 21.66 18.35 -30.56
N TRP A 108 20.34 18.37 -30.39
CA TRP A 108 19.42 18.91 -31.38
C TRP A 108 19.65 20.40 -31.65
N GLU A 109 19.81 21.20 -30.60
CA GLU A 109 20.11 22.64 -30.74
C GLU A 109 21.45 22.87 -31.44
N VAL A 110 22.50 22.12 -31.10
CA VAL A 110 23.82 22.23 -31.75
C VAL A 110 23.75 21.80 -33.22
N LEU A 111 23.05 20.71 -33.55
CA LEU A 111 22.83 20.28 -34.94
C LEU A 111 22.09 21.37 -35.74
N ALA A 112 21.05 21.97 -35.17
CA ALA A 112 20.31 23.05 -35.80
C ALA A 112 21.19 24.30 -36.04
N LEU A 113 22.11 24.62 -35.13
CA LEU A 113 23.04 25.75 -35.28
C LEU A 113 24.15 25.48 -36.30
N LEU A 114 24.60 24.23 -36.43
CA LEU A 114 25.64 23.85 -37.40
C LEU A 114 25.09 23.65 -38.81
N ASN A 115 23.77 23.72 -39.00
CA ASN A 115 23.09 23.55 -40.30
C ASN A 115 23.56 22.28 -41.04
N LEU A 116 23.99 21.28 -40.27
CA LEU A 116 24.37 19.96 -40.76
C LEU A 116 23.06 19.17 -40.89
N PRO A 117 22.72 18.66 -42.09
CA PRO A 117 21.48 17.91 -42.31
C PRO A 117 21.42 16.63 -41.47
#